data_AF-A0A519EYZ6-F1
#
_entry.id   AF-A0A519EYZ6-F1
#
_cell.length_a   1.000
_cell.length_b   1.000
_cell.length_c   1.000
_cell.angle_alpha   90.00
_cell.angle_beta   90.00
_cell.angle_gamma   90.00
#
_symmetry.space_group_name_H-M   'P 1'
#
loop_
_entity.id
_entity.type
_entity.pdbx_description
1 polymer ?
#
loop_
_entity_poly.entity_id
_entity_poly.type
_entity_poly.pdbx_seq_one_letter_code
_entity_poly.pdbx_strand_id
1 'polypeptide(L)'
;MTQTPAVTFDAADTFDFLQQADDEALDALDFGVIAFDADTTVKRYNAHESRAAGLSHGRVLGHPIFTVVAPCMNNYMVAQRFEDAVDALDVTIDYVLTLRMRPVKVKLRLLAGPRDALRYVLVQRQLSPA
;
A
#
# COMPACT_ATOMS: atom_id res chain seq x y z
N MET A 1 -13.32 -20.62 -14.69
CA MET A 1 -14.05 -19.46 -14.15
C MET A 1 -13.42 -19.13 -12.81
N THR A 2 -12.33 -18.36 -12.80
CA THR A 2 -11.69 -17.92 -11.57
C THR A 2 -12.44 -16.69 -11.09
N GLN A 3 -13.32 -16.89 -10.11
CA GLN A 3 -13.97 -15.81 -9.39
C GLN A 3 -12.89 -15.16 -8.52
N THR A 4 -12.36 -14.01 -8.95
CA THR A 4 -11.44 -13.21 -8.14
C THR A 4 -12.15 -12.87 -6.83
N PRO A 5 -11.66 -13.33 -5.67
CA PRO A 5 -12.25 -12.95 -4.40
C PRO A 5 -12.12 -11.43 -4.26
N ALA A 6 -13.24 -10.73 -4.17
CA ALA A 6 -13.28 -9.31 -3.89
C ALA A 6 -12.98 -9.11 -2.39
N VAL A 7 -11.70 -9.16 -2.01
CA VAL A 7 -11.29 -8.79 -0.65
C VAL A 7 -11.45 -7.29 -0.47
N THR A 8 -11.88 -6.87 0.73
CA THR A 8 -12.09 -5.46 1.05
C THR A 8 -10.96 -4.93 1.91
N PHE A 9 -10.76 -3.61 1.91
CA PHE A 9 -9.64 -2.95 2.61
C PHE A 9 -9.53 -3.31 4.10
N ASP A 10 -10.65 -3.51 4.79
CA ASP A 10 -10.70 -3.80 6.23
C ASP A 10 -10.84 -5.30 6.56
N ALA A 11 -10.84 -6.18 5.55
CA ALA A 11 -11.05 -7.62 5.79
C ALA A 11 -9.83 -8.24 6.50
N ALA A 12 -10.08 -9.17 7.43
CA ALA A 12 -9.03 -9.79 8.23
C ALA A 12 -8.08 -10.69 7.39
N ASP A 13 -8.60 -11.30 6.33
CA ASP A 13 -7.88 -12.16 5.38
C ASP A 13 -7.13 -11.39 4.28
N THR A 14 -7.16 -10.05 4.32
CA THR A 14 -6.51 -9.19 3.31
C THR A 14 -5.03 -9.50 3.20
N PHE A 15 -4.32 -9.66 4.32
CA PHE A 15 -2.88 -9.92 4.27
C PHE A 15 -2.56 -11.24 3.56
N ASP A 16 -3.25 -12.32 3.92
CA ASP A 16 -3.06 -13.64 3.32
C ASP A 16 -3.42 -13.64 1.83
N PHE A 17 -4.49 -12.94 1.44
CA PHE A 17 -4.84 -12.75 0.04
C PHE A 17 -3.71 -12.04 -0.73
N LEU A 18 -3.17 -10.95 -0.20
CA LEU A 18 -2.13 -10.16 -0.88
C LEU A 18 -0.80 -10.91 -1.05
N GLN A 19 -0.51 -11.89 -0.20
CA GLN A 19 0.66 -12.77 -0.35
C GLN A 19 0.51 -13.71 -1.57
N GLN A 20 -0.72 -14.11 -1.89
CA GLN A 20 -1.01 -15.09 -2.94
C GLN A 20 -1.52 -14.47 -4.25
N ALA A 21 -2.03 -13.25 -4.19
CA ALA A 21 -2.54 -12.53 -5.35
C ALA A 21 -1.44 -12.32 -6.41
N ASP A 22 -1.81 -12.39 -7.67
CA ASP A 22 -0.99 -11.93 -8.78
C ASP A 22 -1.30 -10.45 -9.09
N ASP A 23 -0.55 -9.86 -10.02
CA ASP A 23 -0.69 -8.44 -10.35
C ASP A 23 -2.09 -8.12 -10.93
N GLU A 24 -2.72 -9.06 -11.65
CA GLU A 24 -4.08 -8.89 -12.19
C GLU A 24 -5.13 -8.84 -11.06
N ALA A 25 -5.02 -9.73 -10.06
CA ALA A 25 -5.88 -9.70 -8.90
C ALA A 25 -5.68 -8.42 -8.06
N LEU A 26 -4.44 -7.93 -7.95
CA LEU A 26 -4.16 -6.66 -7.27
C LEU A 26 -4.75 -5.45 -8.02
N ASP A 27 -4.73 -5.47 -9.35
CA ASP A 27 -5.28 -4.42 -10.21
C ASP A 27 -6.82 -4.35 -10.16
N ALA A 28 -7.47 -5.45 -9.81
CA ALA A 28 -8.92 -5.55 -9.65
C ALA A 28 -9.45 -4.99 -8.30
N LEU A 29 -8.56 -4.59 -7.38
CA LEU A 29 -8.95 -4.09 -6.07
C LEU A 29 -9.46 -2.64 -6.12
N ASP A 30 -10.44 -2.32 -5.27
CA ASP A 30 -11.00 -0.97 -5.11
C ASP A 30 -10.17 -0.07 -4.17
N PHE A 31 -8.94 -0.47 -3.84
CA PHE A 31 -8.00 0.28 -3.03
C PHE A 31 -6.59 0.16 -3.59
N GLY A 32 -5.75 1.13 -3.24
CA GLY A 32 -4.35 1.14 -3.66
C GLY A 32 -3.53 0.11 -2.89
N VAL A 33 -2.63 -0.59 -3.58
CA VAL A 33 -1.69 -1.54 -2.98
C VAL A 33 -0.27 -1.17 -3.39
N ILE A 34 0.60 -1.01 -2.39
CA ILE A 34 2.03 -0.83 -2.59
C ILE A 34 2.75 -1.88 -1.74
N ALA A 35 3.45 -2.81 -2.39
CA ALA A 35 4.24 -3.83 -1.73
C ALA A 35 5.73 -3.56 -1.90
N PHE A 36 6.51 -3.67 -0.84
CA PHE A 36 7.96 -3.44 -0.83
C PHE A 36 8.69 -4.48 0.01
N ASP A 37 9.98 -4.66 -0.27
CA ASP A 37 10.84 -5.59 0.46
C ASP A 37 11.47 -4.99 1.73
N ALA A 38 12.29 -5.76 2.44
CA ALA A 38 13.00 -5.30 3.63
C ALA A 38 13.92 -4.09 3.38
N ASP A 39 14.41 -3.93 2.15
CA ASP A 39 15.25 -2.79 1.72
C ASP A 39 14.41 -1.57 1.32
N THR A 40 13.09 -1.60 1.58
CA THR A 40 12.12 -0.55 1.23
C THR A 40 11.92 -0.36 -0.27
N THR A 41 12.36 -1.31 -1.09
CA THR A 41 12.23 -1.25 -2.55
C THR A 41 10.87 -1.75 -2.98
N VAL A 42 10.12 -0.93 -3.72
CA VAL A 42 8.79 -1.31 -4.21
C VAL A 42 8.90 -2.47 -5.21
N LYS A 43 8.20 -3.56 -4.91
CA LYS A 43 8.10 -4.76 -5.75
C LYS A 43 6.77 -4.86 -6.47
N ARG A 44 5.68 -4.41 -5.85
CA ARG A 44 4.35 -4.41 -6.46
C ARG A 44 3.65 -3.09 -6.23
N TYR A 45 2.88 -2.69 -7.23
CA TYR A 45 2.16 -1.42 -7.25
C TYR A 45 0.97 -1.62 -8.18
N ASN A 46 -0.26 -1.46 -7.69
CA ASN A 46 -1.43 -1.76 -8.51
C ASN A 46 -1.91 -0.56 -9.34
N ALA A 47 -2.66 -0.86 -10.39
CA ALA A 47 -3.24 0.11 -11.32
C ALA A 47 -4.19 1.09 -10.63
N HIS A 48 -4.90 0.66 -9.58
CA HIS A 48 -5.77 1.54 -8.80
C HIS A 48 -4.96 2.68 -8.16
N GLU A 49 -3.87 2.37 -7.47
CA GLU A 49 -2.99 3.37 -6.88
C GLU A 49 -2.30 4.22 -7.96
N SER A 50 -1.85 3.59 -9.06
CA SER A 50 -1.23 4.30 -10.18
C SER A 50 -2.11 5.41 -10.74
N ARG A 51 -3.39 5.10 -10.99
CA ARG A 51 -4.38 6.06 -11.51
C ARG A 51 -4.68 7.15 -10.48
N ALA A 52 -4.84 6.77 -9.22
CA ALA A 52 -5.27 7.68 -8.18
C ALA A 52 -4.15 8.59 -7.65
N ALA A 53 -2.90 8.14 -7.65
CA ALA A 53 -1.70 8.95 -7.36
C ALA A 53 -1.16 9.68 -8.61
N GLY A 54 -1.48 9.21 -9.82
CA GLY A 54 -0.92 9.74 -11.06
C GLY A 54 0.58 9.43 -11.21
N LEU A 55 1.04 8.31 -10.64
CA LEU A 55 2.40 7.80 -10.77
C LEU A 55 2.36 6.53 -11.61
N SER A 56 3.19 6.44 -12.65
CA SER A 56 3.29 5.22 -13.46
C SER A 56 4.10 4.14 -12.76
N HIS A 57 3.81 2.87 -13.05
CA HIS A 57 4.55 1.72 -12.54
C HIS A 57 6.07 1.86 -12.72
N GLY A 58 6.54 2.30 -13.90
CA GLY A 58 7.98 2.48 -14.17
C GLY A 58 8.67 3.54 -13.31
N ARG A 59 7.93 4.46 -12.70
CA ARG A 59 8.46 5.45 -11.75
C ARG A 59 8.54 4.92 -10.32
N VAL A 60 7.81 3.84 -10.04
CA VAL A 60 7.53 3.36 -8.68
C VAL A 60 8.24 2.04 -8.42
N LEU A 61 8.07 1.06 -9.31
CA LEU A 61 8.69 -0.25 -9.20
C LEU A 61 10.22 -0.13 -9.20
N GLY A 62 10.87 -0.89 -8.33
CA GLY A 62 12.33 -0.90 -8.19
C GLY A 62 12.91 0.32 -7.47
N HIS A 63 12.08 1.26 -7.01
CA HIS A 63 12.54 2.45 -6.30
C HIS A 63 12.19 2.37 -4.80
N PRO A 64 12.97 3.02 -3.92
CA PRO A 64 12.67 3.09 -2.50
C PRO A 64 11.37 3.84 -2.21
N ILE A 65 10.46 3.23 -1.46
CA ILE A 65 9.15 3.80 -1.16
C ILE A 65 9.28 5.08 -0.32
N PHE A 66 10.11 5.09 0.72
CA PHE A 66 10.18 6.19 1.69
C PHE A 66 11.11 7.33 1.29
N THR A 67 12.01 7.17 0.32
CA THR A 67 12.94 8.24 -0.07
C THR A 67 12.69 8.78 -1.47
N VAL A 68 12.11 7.97 -2.37
CA VAL A 68 11.89 8.36 -3.77
C VAL A 68 10.41 8.45 -4.11
N VAL A 69 9.63 7.40 -3.84
CA VAL A 69 8.24 7.31 -4.32
C VAL A 69 7.28 8.14 -3.47
N ALA A 70 7.33 7.97 -2.16
CA ALA A 70 6.46 8.61 -1.19
C ALA A 70 7.25 9.14 0.03
N PRO A 71 8.09 10.19 -0.13
CA PRO A 71 8.84 10.78 0.97
C PRO A 71 7.96 11.27 2.13
N CYS A 72 6.71 11.63 1.84
CA CYS A 72 5.76 12.02 2.87
C CYS A 72 5.43 10.89 3.85
N MET A 73 5.63 9.61 3.50
CA MET A 73 5.44 8.46 4.39
C MET A 73 6.70 8.13 5.21
N ASN A 74 7.81 8.83 5.00
CA ASN A 74 9.04 8.65 5.76
C ASN A 74 8.97 9.37 7.11
N ASN A 75 8.18 8.81 8.03
CA ASN A 75 8.01 9.34 9.37
C ASN A 75 7.59 8.23 10.35
N TYR A 76 7.43 8.63 11.61
CA TYR A 76 7.09 7.75 12.72
C TYR A 76 5.71 7.07 12.61
N MET A 77 4.79 7.61 11.80
CA MET A 77 3.45 7.04 11.64
C MET A 77 3.42 5.88 10.65
N VAL A 78 4.36 5.84 9.70
CA VAL A 78 4.38 4.83 8.63
C VAL A 78 5.72 4.10 8.57
N ALA A 79 6.79 4.74 8.08
CA ALA A 79 8.09 4.07 7.89
C ALA A 79 8.61 3.42 9.19
N GLN A 80 8.62 4.18 10.29
CA GLN A 80 9.13 3.65 11.56
C GLN A 80 8.27 2.50 12.12
N ARG A 81 6.96 2.45 11.80
CA ARG A 81 6.11 1.32 12.21
C ARG A 81 6.51 0.01 11.55
N PHE A 82 7.01 0.06 10.31
CA PHE A 82 7.56 -1.12 9.64
C PHE A 82 8.95 -1.50 10.15
N GLU A 83 9.75 -0.51 10.55
CA GLU A 83 11.09 -0.74 11.13
C GLU A 83 11.00 -1.34 12.54
N ASP A 84 10.08 -0.83 13.37
CA ASP A 84 9.86 -1.28 14.74
C ASP A 84 9.05 -2.58 14.82
N ALA A 85 8.47 -3.04 13.71
CA ALA A 85 7.66 -4.26 13.67
C ALA A 85 8.54 -5.52 13.84
N VAL A 86 8.57 -6.05 15.06
CA VAL A 86 9.18 -7.35 15.38
C VAL A 86 8.20 -8.50 15.10
N ASP A 87 6.92 -8.27 15.35
CA ASP A 87 5.81 -9.19 15.12
C ASP A 87 4.97 -8.76 13.91
N ALA A 88 3.85 -9.44 13.67
CA ALA A 88 2.91 -9.04 12.63
C ALA A 88 2.37 -7.62 12.88
N LEU A 89 2.50 -6.77 11.87
CA LEU A 89 1.94 -5.42 11.83
C LEU A 89 0.63 -5.45 11.06
N ASP A 90 -0.45 -5.02 11.71
CA ASP A 90 -1.73 -4.69 11.07
C ASP A 90 -2.32 -3.47 11.76
N VAL A 91 -2.11 -2.29 11.16
CA VAL A 91 -2.56 -1.02 11.75
C VAL A 91 -3.16 -0.14 10.66
N THR A 92 -4.38 0.33 10.90
CA THR A 92 -5.04 1.35 10.09
C THR A 92 -4.88 2.73 10.73
N ILE A 93 -4.46 3.71 9.94
CA ILE A 93 -4.30 5.11 10.36
C ILE A 93 -4.96 6.06 9.36
N ASP A 94 -5.56 7.13 9.87
CA ASP A 94 -5.96 8.27 9.04
C ASP A 94 -4.71 9.06 8.63
N TYR A 95 -4.62 9.40 7.35
CA TYR A 95 -3.43 10.03 6.78
C TYR A 95 -3.77 11.07 5.71
N VAL A 96 -2.81 11.94 5.42
CA VAL A 96 -2.93 12.93 4.36
C VAL A 96 -1.76 12.80 3.39
N LEU A 97 -2.06 12.44 2.15
CA LEU A 97 -1.08 12.42 1.07
C LEU A 97 -1.02 13.79 0.42
N THR A 98 0.16 14.40 0.34
CA THR A 98 0.36 15.76 -0.22
C THR A 98 1.04 15.74 -1.59
N LEU A 99 0.79 14.69 -2.38
CA LEU A 99 1.38 14.53 -3.69
C LEU A 99 0.99 15.71 -4.62
N ARG A 100 1.99 16.37 -5.23
CA ARG A 100 1.81 17.54 -6.13
C ARG A 100 1.00 18.70 -5.52
N MET A 101 1.20 19.01 -4.23
CA MET A 101 0.59 20.16 -3.56
C MET A 101 -0.94 20.10 -3.39
N ARG A 102 -1.57 18.93 -3.58
CA ARG A 102 -3.00 18.72 -3.25
C ARG A 102 -3.12 17.71 -2.10
N PRO A 103 -3.42 18.17 -0.88
CA PRO A 103 -3.67 17.27 0.24
C PRO A 103 -4.91 16.41 0.00
N VAL A 104 -4.74 15.09 0.05
CA VAL A 104 -5.83 14.11 -0.06
C VAL A 104 -5.90 13.32 1.23
N LYS A 105 -7.07 13.32 1.87
CA LYS A 105 -7.35 12.48 3.04
C LYS A 105 -7.52 11.03 2.60
N VAL A 106 -6.76 10.15 3.23
CA VAL A 106 -6.79 8.71 2.97
C VAL A 106 -6.76 7.95 4.28
N LYS A 107 -7.16 6.69 4.25
CA LYS A 107 -6.78 5.71 5.26
C LYS A 107 -5.64 4.88 4.73
N LEU A 108 -4.61 4.73 5.54
CA LEU A 108 -3.52 3.79 5.28
C LEU A 108 -3.71 2.58 6.17
N ARG A 109 -3.56 1.37 5.61
CA ARG A 109 -3.42 0.14 6.40
C ARG A 109 -2.04 -0.43 6.15
N LEU A 110 -1.29 -0.61 7.22
CA LEU A 110 0.10 -1.07 7.21
C LEU A 110 0.08 -2.55 7.57
N LEU A 111 0.54 -3.39 6.64
CA LEU A 111 0.55 -4.84 6.82
C LEU A 111 1.97 -5.38 6.65
N ALA A 112 2.45 -6.13 7.62
CA ALA A 112 3.71 -6.88 7.53
C ALA A 112 3.65 -8.10 8.43
N GLY A 113 4.35 -9.17 8.05
CA GLY A 113 4.58 -10.30 8.94
C GLY A 113 6.08 -10.54 9.14
N PRO A 114 6.47 -11.18 10.25
CA PRO A 114 7.88 -11.28 10.68
C PRO A 114 8.75 -12.14 9.76
N ARG A 115 8.14 -12.98 8.91
CA ARG A 115 8.84 -13.88 7.98
C ARG A 115 8.50 -13.63 6.52
N ASP A 116 7.67 -12.62 6.26
CA ASP A 116 7.19 -12.34 4.91
C ASP A 116 8.20 -11.46 4.17
N ALA A 117 8.47 -11.84 2.93
CA ALA A 117 9.40 -11.10 2.08
C ALA A 117 8.87 -9.71 1.70
N LEU A 118 7.53 -9.55 1.72
CA LEU A 118 6.84 -8.34 1.32
C LEU A 118 6.07 -7.73 2.49
N ARG A 119 6.14 -6.40 2.54
CA ARG A 119 5.36 -5.52 3.41
C ARG A 119 4.45 -4.68 2.54
N TYR A 120 3.28 -4.31 3.04
CA TYR A 120 2.24 -3.66 2.26
C TYR A 120 1.77 -2.37 2.93
N VAL A 121 1.65 -1.33 2.12
CA VAL A 121 0.88 -0.13 2.42
C VAL A 121 -0.35 -0.16 1.54
N LEU A 122 -1.52 -0.28 2.17
CA LEU A 122 -2.80 -0.14 1.50
C LEU A 122 -3.27 1.30 1.59
N VAL A 123 -3.87 1.81 0.52
CA VAL A 123 -4.31 3.20 0.42
C VAL A 123 -5.79 3.23 0.04
N GLN A 124 -6.64 3.59 0.99
CA GLN A 124 -8.05 3.83 0.74
C GLN A 124 -8.31 5.33 0.72
N ARG A 125 -8.60 5.88 -0.46
CA ARG A 125 -9.00 7.28 -0.59
C ARG A 125 -10.43 7.44 -0.11
N GLN A 126 -10.67 8.38 0.79
CA GLN A 126 -12.03 8.77 1.12
C GLN A 126 -12.57 9.53 -0.09
N LEU A 127 -13.50 8.93 -0.85
CA LEU A 127 -14.32 9.67 -1.79
C LEU A 127 -15.04 10.76 -0.97
N SER A 128 -14.62 12.00 -1.12
CA SER A 128 -15.38 13.11 -0.56
C SER A 128 -16.70 13.13 -1.34
N PRO A 129 -17.87 12.95 -0.69
CA PRO A 129 -19.12 13.19 -1.40
C PRO A 129 -19.12 14.65 -1.85
N ALA A 130 -19.31 14.86 -3.14
CA ALA A 130 -19.45 16.18 -3.74
C ALA A 130 -20.67 16.93 -3.18
#